data_AF-A0A7I7WC08-F1
#
_entry.id   AF-A0A7I7WC08-F1
#
_cell.length_a   1.000
_cell.length_b   1.000
_cell.length_c   1.000
_cell.angle_alpha   90.00
_cell.angle_beta   90.00
_cell.angle_gamma   90.00
#
_symmetry.space_group_name_H-M   'P 1'
#
loop_
_entity.id
_entity.type
_entity.pdbx_description
1 polymer ?
#
loop_
_entity_poly.entity_id
_entity_poly.type
_entity_poly.pdbx_seq_one_letter_code
_entity_poly.pdbx_strand_id
1 'polypeptide(L)'
;MGVVTAAAALAVVSVAVADANPRQPPPQFPNIDAYPAVNLSAYEHRGTHPGNSGWFFKAPNGITCAVSMLDDIGATCWGAAVGPPPQSEVNASSLQPGKYSASDPDWNPDATLLSVGTRLDNTNGVACAVISDDSIACRVAPNKGIDLSRPENSRYGVHGFVIQPAGNWTF
;
A
#
# COMPACT_ATOMS: atom_id res chain seq x y z
N MET A 1 24.84 -23.55 -59.50
CA MET A 1 24.98 -22.87 -58.20
C MET A 1 23.69 -22.09 -57.95
N GLY A 2 22.82 -22.56 -57.06
CA GLY A 2 21.54 -21.92 -56.75
C GLY A 2 21.38 -21.87 -55.23
N VAL A 3 21.18 -20.67 -54.71
CA VAL A 3 21.21 -20.33 -53.28
C VAL A 3 19.89 -20.74 -52.63
N VAL A 4 19.95 -21.53 -51.55
CA VAL A 4 18.79 -21.91 -50.73
C VAL A 4 18.57 -20.83 -49.66
N THR A 5 17.46 -20.09 -49.74
CA THR A 5 17.05 -19.10 -48.75
C THR A 5 16.36 -19.81 -47.57
N ALA A 6 17.00 -19.82 -46.40
CA ALA A 6 16.40 -20.29 -45.16
C ALA A 6 15.58 -19.16 -44.50
N ALA A 7 14.27 -19.38 -44.36
CA ALA A 7 13.39 -18.49 -43.61
C ALA A 7 13.53 -18.76 -42.10
N ALA A 8 14.01 -17.77 -41.35
CA ALA A 8 14.07 -17.83 -39.88
C ALA A 8 12.68 -17.55 -39.30
N ALA A 9 12.11 -18.52 -38.58
CA ALA A 9 10.86 -18.35 -37.85
C ALA A 9 11.11 -17.58 -36.54
N LEU A 10 10.50 -16.40 -36.41
CA LEU A 10 10.46 -15.62 -35.16
C LEU A 10 9.47 -16.29 -34.20
N ALA A 11 9.99 -16.94 -33.15
CA ALA A 11 9.16 -17.46 -32.07
C ALA A 11 8.68 -16.31 -31.19
N VAL A 12 7.37 -16.04 -31.21
CA VAL A 12 6.72 -15.09 -30.29
C VAL A 12 6.61 -15.77 -28.93
N VAL A 13 7.36 -15.30 -27.94
CA VAL A 13 7.26 -15.76 -26.55
C VAL A 13 6.06 -15.06 -25.91
N SER A 14 4.91 -15.73 -25.89
CA SER A 14 3.74 -15.28 -25.13
C SER A 14 4.04 -15.43 -23.63
N VAL A 15 4.36 -14.33 -22.95
CA VAL A 15 4.46 -14.32 -21.48
C VAL A 15 3.03 -14.44 -20.95
N ALA A 16 2.70 -15.60 -20.38
CA ALA A 16 1.46 -15.76 -19.64
C ALA A 16 1.49 -14.82 -18.43
N VAL A 17 0.71 -13.75 -18.46
CA VAL A 17 0.39 -12.98 -17.26
C VAL A 17 -0.45 -13.88 -16.37
N ALA A 18 0.16 -14.40 -15.30
CA ALA A 18 -0.58 -15.08 -14.26
C ALA A 18 -1.66 -14.13 -13.74
N ASP A 19 -2.91 -14.60 -13.68
CA ASP A 19 -4.03 -13.84 -13.09
C ASP A 19 -3.61 -13.35 -11.70
N ALA A 20 -3.53 -12.04 -11.54
CA ALA A 20 -3.25 -11.44 -10.24
C ALA A 20 -4.40 -11.79 -9.31
N ASN A 21 -4.13 -12.60 -8.27
CA ASN A 21 -5.12 -12.91 -7.26
C ASN A 21 -5.45 -11.61 -6.49
N PRO A 22 -6.67 -11.07 -6.60
CA PRO A 22 -7.03 -9.81 -5.94
C PRO A 22 -7.03 -9.92 -4.41
N ARG A 23 -6.77 -11.12 -3.86
CA ARG A 23 -6.70 -11.38 -2.42
C ARG A 23 -5.27 -11.46 -1.90
N GLN A 24 -4.27 -11.18 -2.74
CA GLN A 24 -2.87 -11.20 -2.34
C GLN A 24 -2.15 -9.96 -2.85
N PRO A 25 -1.19 -9.42 -2.07
CA PRO A 25 -0.28 -8.42 -2.60
C PRO A 25 0.48 -8.99 -3.81
N PRO A 26 0.87 -8.15 -4.78
CA PRO A 26 1.68 -8.61 -5.89
C PRO A 26 3.05 -9.12 -5.40
N PRO A 27 3.72 -10.04 -6.12
CA PRO A 27 4.93 -10.70 -5.64
C PRO A 27 6.09 -9.75 -5.29
N GLN A 28 6.16 -8.60 -5.95
CA GLN A 28 7.16 -7.55 -5.69
C GLN A 28 6.84 -6.66 -4.48
N PHE A 29 5.64 -6.78 -3.88
CA PHE A 29 5.29 -6.02 -2.69
C PHE A 29 6.18 -6.44 -1.51
N PRO A 30 6.77 -5.48 -0.76
CA PRO A 30 7.57 -5.79 0.41
C PRO A 30 6.81 -6.65 1.41
N ASN A 31 7.46 -7.67 1.98
CA ASN A 31 6.86 -8.49 3.03
C ASN A 31 6.78 -7.69 4.34
N ILE A 32 5.76 -6.83 4.46
CA ILE A 32 5.61 -5.97 5.63
C ILE A 32 5.31 -6.75 6.92
N ASP A 33 4.84 -8.00 6.80
CA ASP A 33 4.56 -8.85 7.96
C ASP A 33 5.83 -9.34 8.67
N ALA A 34 7.00 -9.22 8.02
CA ALA A 34 8.29 -9.52 8.61
C ALA A 34 8.75 -8.46 9.64
N TYR A 35 8.17 -7.26 9.61
CA TYR A 35 8.49 -6.20 10.56
C TYR A 35 7.65 -6.32 11.84
N PRO A 36 8.24 -6.13 13.03
CA PRO A 36 7.50 -6.13 14.29
C PRO A 36 6.44 -5.02 14.32
N ALA A 37 5.23 -5.38 14.75
CA ALA A 37 4.17 -4.43 15.01
C ALA A 37 4.45 -3.65 16.29
N VAL A 38 4.35 -2.32 16.21
CA VAL A 38 4.43 -1.44 17.38
C VAL A 38 3.14 -1.49 18.20
N ASN A 39 3.21 -1.02 19.44
CA ASN A 39 2.02 -0.83 20.26
C ASN A 39 1.24 0.38 19.75
N LEU A 40 0.02 0.16 19.23
CA LEU A 40 -0.86 1.22 18.71
C LEU A 40 -1.16 2.32 19.72
N SER A 41 -1.17 2.03 21.02
CA SER A 41 -1.42 3.04 22.06
C SER A 41 -0.31 4.08 22.21
N ALA A 42 0.88 3.83 21.61
CA ALA A 42 1.96 4.81 21.54
C ALA A 42 1.78 5.83 20.40
N TYR A 43 0.76 5.67 19.55
CA TYR A 43 0.50 6.53 18.40
C TYR A 43 -0.80 7.30 18.61
N GLU A 44 -0.85 8.51 18.05
CA GLU A 44 -2.04 9.35 18.14
C GLU A 44 -3.21 8.69 17.43
N HIS A 45 -4.22 8.32 18.22
CA HIS A 45 -5.52 7.89 17.71
C HIS A 45 -6.40 9.13 17.49
N ARG A 46 -6.82 9.34 16.24
CA ARG A 46 -7.79 10.38 15.89
C ARG A 46 -9.19 9.78 15.79
N GLY A 47 -10.21 10.62 15.96
CA GLY A 47 -11.60 10.30 15.67
C GLY A 47 -12.38 9.76 16.87
N THR A 48 -13.59 10.29 17.06
CA THR A 48 -14.59 9.80 18.03
C THR A 48 -15.62 8.87 17.39
N HIS A 49 -15.51 8.64 16.08
CA HIS A 49 -16.43 7.83 15.27
C HIS A 49 -15.61 6.97 14.29
N PRO A 50 -15.93 5.67 14.11
CA PRO A 50 -15.10 4.75 13.32
C PRO A 50 -14.71 5.23 11.93
N GLY A 51 -15.64 5.92 11.24
CA GLY A 51 -15.40 6.47 9.90
C GLY A 51 -14.37 7.60 9.80
N ASN A 52 -13.91 8.17 10.91
CA ASN A 52 -12.83 9.16 10.95
C ASN A 52 -11.72 8.74 11.91
N SER A 53 -11.69 7.45 12.27
CA SER A 53 -10.78 6.94 13.27
C SER A 53 -9.62 6.16 12.69
N GLY A 54 -8.47 6.32 13.32
CA GLY A 54 -7.23 5.68 12.90
C GLY A 54 -6.04 6.20 13.68
N TRP A 55 -4.87 5.69 13.34
CA TRP A 55 -3.60 6.05 13.97
C TRP A 55 -2.70 6.77 12.99
N PHE A 56 -2.13 7.88 13.44
CA PHE A 56 -1.20 8.68 12.68
C PHE A 56 0.24 8.35 13.09
N PHE A 57 1.12 8.28 12.11
CA PHE A 57 2.56 8.19 12.33
C PHE A 57 3.32 9.01 11.30
N LYS A 58 4.54 9.37 11.64
CA LYS A 58 5.49 10.01 10.72
C LYS A 58 6.61 9.04 10.38
N ALA A 59 7.03 9.01 9.13
CA ALA A 59 8.24 8.30 8.70
C ALA A 59 9.48 9.22 8.78
N PRO A 60 10.70 8.67 8.81
CA PRO A 60 11.94 9.48 8.94
C PRO A 60 12.12 10.53 7.84
N ASN A 61 11.66 10.27 6.61
CA ASN A 61 11.64 11.22 5.50
C ASN A 61 10.57 12.33 5.62
N GLY A 62 9.81 12.38 6.71
CA GLY A 62 8.81 13.41 6.98
C GLY A 62 7.43 13.13 6.40
N ILE A 63 7.24 12.03 5.67
CA ILE A 63 5.91 11.60 5.20
C ILE A 63 5.06 11.26 6.43
N THR A 64 3.84 11.78 6.46
CA THR A 64 2.87 11.48 7.51
C THR A 64 1.87 10.48 6.95
N CYS A 65 1.59 9.41 7.68
CA CYS A 65 0.67 8.37 7.25
C CYS A 65 -0.41 8.12 8.32
N ALA A 66 -1.56 7.69 7.87
CA ALA A 66 -2.66 7.21 8.69
C ALA A 66 -3.03 5.78 8.32
N VAL A 67 -3.26 4.97 9.35
CA VAL A 67 -3.86 3.65 9.26
C VAL A 67 -5.26 3.74 9.86
N SER A 68 -6.30 3.61 9.03
CA SER A 68 -7.69 3.69 9.48
C SER A 68 -8.11 2.45 10.28
N MET A 69 -9.13 2.61 11.13
CA MET A 69 -9.83 1.48 11.74
C MET A 69 -10.67 0.66 10.74
N LEU A 70 -11.11 1.30 9.65
CA LEU A 70 -11.96 0.67 8.63
C LEU A 70 -11.17 0.39 7.36
N ASP A 71 -11.38 -0.79 6.79
CA ASP A 71 -10.70 -1.25 5.58
C ASP A 71 -11.16 -0.52 4.32
N ASP A 72 -12.40 0.00 4.29
CA ASP A 72 -12.94 0.80 3.19
C ASP A 72 -12.40 2.24 3.13
N ILE A 73 -11.75 2.71 4.20
CA ILE A 73 -10.92 3.93 4.23
C ILE A 73 -9.45 3.58 4.01
N GLY A 74 -8.97 2.54 4.71
CA GLY A 74 -7.67 1.94 4.51
C GLY A 74 -6.50 2.77 5.01
N ALA A 75 -5.46 2.88 4.18
CA ALA A 75 -4.21 3.55 4.49
C ALA A 75 -4.05 4.80 3.62
N THR A 76 -3.57 5.88 4.21
CA THR A 76 -3.27 7.12 3.48
C THR A 76 -1.93 7.66 3.93
N CYS A 77 -1.13 8.18 3.00
CA CYS A 77 0.09 8.91 3.32
C CYS A 77 0.11 10.25 2.59
N TRP A 78 0.62 11.27 3.28
CA TRP A 78 0.75 12.64 2.83
C TRP A 78 2.19 13.13 2.92
N GLY A 79 2.54 14.02 2.00
CA GLY A 79 3.83 14.68 1.93
C GLY A 79 4.46 14.53 0.55
N ALA A 80 5.63 15.14 0.38
CA ALA A 80 6.36 15.05 -0.88
C ALA A 80 6.80 13.60 -1.13
N ALA A 81 6.19 12.98 -2.12
CA ALA A 81 6.68 11.76 -2.74
C ALA A 81 8.19 11.83 -3.01
N VAL A 82 8.96 10.87 -2.47
CA VAL A 82 10.43 10.81 -2.62
C VAL A 82 10.89 10.30 -3.99
N GLY A 83 9.98 9.67 -4.73
CA GLY A 83 10.16 9.25 -6.12
C GLY A 83 8.97 9.67 -7.00
N PRO A 84 9.02 9.48 -8.32
CA PRO A 84 7.87 9.72 -9.19
C PRO A 84 6.75 8.69 -8.95
N PRO A 85 5.46 9.05 -9.16
CA PRO A 85 4.96 10.39 -9.47
C PRO A 85 5.03 11.34 -8.27
N PRO A 86 5.35 12.64 -8.46
CA PRO A 86 5.35 13.63 -7.39
C PRO A 86 3.90 13.99 -7.03
N GLN A 87 3.40 13.44 -5.93
CA GLN A 87 2.03 13.62 -5.46
C GLN A 87 2.06 13.85 -3.96
N SER A 88 1.11 14.65 -3.46
CA SER A 88 1.04 15.03 -2.04
C SER A 88 0.26 14.03 -1.20
N GLU A 89 -0.51 13.14 -1.82
CA GLU A 89 -1.27 12.08 -1.16
C GLU A 89 -1.28 10.78 -1.97
N VAL A 90 -1.24 9.65 -1.26
CA VAL A 90 -1.61 8.33 -1.78
C VAL A 90 -2.53 7.64 -0.79
N ASN A 91 -3.64 7.08 -1.28
CA ASN A 91 -4.61 6.32 -0.50
C ASN A 91 -4.87 4.96 -1.16
N ALA A 92 -5.06 3.92 -0.35
CA ALA A 92 -5.61 2.64 -0.79
C ALA A 92 -6.65 2.15 0.22
N SER A 93 -7.64 1.37 -0.24
CA SER A 93 -8.65 0.74 0.61
C SER A 93 -8.90 -0.70 0.16
N SER A 94 -9.66 -1.47 0.92
CA SER A 94 -10.07 -2.81 0.50
C SER A 94 -11.03 -2.80 -0.69
N LEU A 95 -11.58 -1.64 -1.06
CA LEU A 95 -12.53 -1.50 -2.17
C LEU A 95 -11.89 -0.92 -3.43
N GLN A 96 -10.73 -0.28 -3.30
CA GLN A 96 -10.10 0.47 -4.39
C GLN A 96 -8.57 0.30 -4.37
N PRO A 97 -7.96 0.06 -5.55
CA PRO A 97 -6.52 0.13 -5.72
C PRO A 97 -5.95 1.45 -5.24
N GLY A 98 -4.67 1.44 -4.87
CA GLY A 98 -4.01 2.67 -4.45
C GLY A 98 -4.07 3.76 -5.52
N LYS A 99 -4.40 4.98 -5.12
CA LYS A 99 -4.55 6.14 -5.99
C LYS A 99 -3.81 7.34 -5.42
N TYR A 100 -3.08 8.03 -6.30
CA TYR A 100 -2.47 9.30 -5.98
C TYR A 100 -3.43 10.47 -6.19
N SER A 101 -3.30 11.50 -5.36
CA SER A 101 -4.01 12.76 -5.53
C SER A 101 -3.15 13.95 -5.10
N ALA A 102 -3.55 15.15 -5.53
CA ALA A 102 -2.90 16.41 -5.17
C ALA A 102 -3.49 17.03 -3.88
N SER A 103 -4.10 16.21 -3.03
CA SER A 103 -4.66 16.63 -1.74
C SER A 103 -3.54 16.68 -0.70
N ASP A 104 -3.52 17.73 0.12
CA ASP A 104 -2.66 17.84 1.31
C ASP A 104 -3.50 18.47 2.43
N PRO A 105 -4.38 17.68 3.07
CA PRO A 105 -5.31 18.19 4.06
C PRO A 105 -4.54 18.40 5.36
N ASP A 106 -4.06 19.63 5.60
CA ASP A 106 -3.45 20.11 6.87
C ASP A 106 -2.94 18.95 7.73
N TRP A 107 -1.84 18.36 7.26
CA TRP A 107 -1.11 17.26 7.88
C TRP A 107 -0.94 17.50 9.38
N ASN A 108 -0.93 16.43 10.18
CA ASN A 108 -0.59 16.55 11.60
C ASN A 108 0.95 16.53 11.75
N PRO A 109 1.62 17.69 11.94
CA PRO A 109 3.07 17.75 12.13
C PRO A 109 3.63 16.90 13.25
N ASP A 110 2.80 16.70 14.27
CA ASP A 110 3.20 16.19 15.57
C ASP A 110 2.97 14.66 15.68
N ALA A 111 2.64 14.00 14.56
CA ALA A 111 2.51 12.55 14.50
C ALA A 111 3.80 11.86 14.98
N THR A 112 3.63 10.83 15.80
CA THR A 112 4.75 10.09 16.39
C THR A 112 5.56 9.37 15.31
N LEU A 113 6.88 9.42 15.42
CA LEU A 113 7.79 8.73 14.50
C LEU A 113 7.58 7.21 14.57
N LEU A 114 7.42 6.56 13.42
CA LEU A 114 7.51 5.11 13.27
C LEU A 114 8.93 4.76 12.85
N SER A 115 9.65 4.02 13.69
CA SER A 115 11.06 3.67 13.45
C SER A 115 11.22 2.78 12.22
N VAL A 116 12.35 2.94 11.53
CA VAL A 116 12.76 2.01 10.46
C VAL A 116 12.75 0.57 10.97
N GLY A 117 12.26 -0.35 10.14
CA GLY A 117 12.16 -1.75 10.48
C GLY A 117 11.00 -2.09 11.41
N THR A 118 10.01 -1.20 11.55
CA THR A 118 8.78 -1.47 12.31
C THR A 118 7.54 -1.24 11.46
N ARG A 119 6.42 -1.79 11.91
CA ARG A 119 5.11 -1.57 11.27
C ARG A 119 4.08 -1.09 12.27
N LEU A 120 3.13 -0.31 11.78
CA LEU A 120 1.89 0.01 12.44
C LEU A 120 0.77 -0.80 11.76
N ASP A 121 0.03 -1.58 12.55
CA ASP A 121 -0.93 -2.58 12.07
C ASP A 121 -2.19 -2.46 12.93
N ASN A 122 -3.33 -2.12 12.32
CA ASN A 122 -4.60 -1.99 13.05
C ASN A 122 -5.20 -3.34 13.47
N THR A 123 -4.55 -4.45 13.13
CA THR A 123 -4.98 -5.84 13.35
C THR A 123 -6.26 -6.25 12.61
N ASN A 124 -6.78 -5.37 11.77
CA ASN A 124 -8.05 -5.47 11.05
C ASN A 124 -7.90 -5.21 9.54
N GLY A 125 -6.74 -5.55 8.98
CA GLY A 125 -6.49 -5.56 7.53
C GLY A 125 -5.72 -4.36 6.99
N VAL A 126 -5.46 -3.32 7.79
CA VAL A 126 -4.71 -2.12 7.36
C VAL A 126 -3.37 -2.09 8.11
N ALA A 127 -2.27 -2.09 7.37
CA ALA A 127 -0.94 -2.01 7.96
C ALA A 127 0.03 -1.23 7.06
N CYS A 128 0.94 -0.49 7.69
CA CYS A 128 2.04 0.22 7.03
C CYS A 128 3.36 -0.08 7.73
N ALA A 129 4.43 -0.29 6.98
CA ALA A 129 5.78 -0.48 7.49
C ALA A 129 6.74 0.56 6.94
N VAL A 130 7.66 1.01 7.79
CA VAL A 130 8.82 1.83 7.38
C VAL A 130 9.96 0.86 7.07
N ILE A 131 10.27 0.73 5.78
CA ILE A 131 11.25 -0.22 5.23
C ILE A 131 12.68 0.31 5.40
N SER A 132 12.87 1.60 5.08
CA SER A 132 14.11 2.38 5.21
C SER A 132 13.76 3.83 5.57
N ASP A 133 14.77 4.68 5.76
CA ASP A 133 14.55 6.10 6.09
C ASP A 133 13.68 6.84 5.06
N ASP A 134 13.67 6.36 3.82
CA ASP A 134 12.98 6.94 2.67
C ASP A 134 11.95 6.00 2.03
N SER A 135 11.65 4.85 2.64
CA SER A 135 10.73 3.87 2.06
C SER A 135 9.63 3.43 3.02
N ILE A 136 8.40 3.44 2.52
CA ILE A 136 7.19 3.04 3.23
C ILE A 136 6.39 2.11 2.32
N ALA A 137 5.84 1.04 2.89
CA ALA A 137 4.86 0.20 2.20
C ALA A 137 3.61 0.05 3.05
N CYS A 138 2.45 0.27 2.45
CA CYS A 138 1.14 0.11 3.07
C CYS A 138 0.34 -0.94 2.32
N ARG A 139 -0.28 -1.84 3.08
CA ARG A 139 -1.22 -2.86 2.59
C ARG A 139 -2.56 -2.67 3.26
N VAL A 140 -3.60 -2.75 2.46
CA VAL A 140 -4.98 -2.84 2.91
C VAL A 140 -5.57 -4.15 2.41
N ALA A 141 -6.18 -4.90 3.31
CA ALA A 141 -6.89 -6.14 3.06
C ALA A 141 -8.29 -6.04 3.65
N PRO A 142 -9.24 -6.85 3.16
CA PRO A 142 -10.58 -6.89 3.72
C PRO A 142 -10.50 -7.22 5.21
N ASN A 143 -11.33 -6.56 6.02
CA ASN A 143 -11.33 -6.79 7.46
C ASN A 143 -11.68 -8.25 7.79
N LYS A 144 -11.24 -8.73 8.96
CA LYS A 144 -11.36 -10.15 9.34
C LYS A 144 -12.80 -10.63 9.52
N GLY A 145 -13.76 -9.71 9.64
CA GLY A 145 -15.18 -10.01 9.75
C GLY A 145 -15.87 -10.25 8.41
N ILE A 146 -15.24 -9.91 7.28
CA ILE A 146 -15.82 -10.10 5.95
C ILE A 146 -15.63 -11.54 5.48
N ASP A 147 -16.75 -12.21 5.21
CA ASP A 147 -16.76 -13.53 4.56
C ASP A 147 -16.55 -13.39 3.04
N LEU A 148 -15.30 -13.52 2.61
CA LEU A 148 -14.91 -13.43 1.20
C LEU A 148 -15.34 -14.65 0.35
N SER A 149 -15.97 -15.67 0.93
CA SER A 149 -16.57 -16.76 0.13
C SER A 149 -17.89 -16.33 -0.53
N ARG A 150 -18.51 -15.25 -0.03
CA ARG A 150 -19.80 -14.77 -0.53
C ARG A 150 -19.66 -13.90 -1.79
N PRO A 151 -20.46 -14.14 -2.84
CA PRO A 151 -20.38 -13.38 -4.09
C PRO A 151 -20.55 -11.86 -3.91
N GLU A 152 -21.41 -11.42 -2.99
CA GLU A 152 -21.63 -9.99 -2.71
C GLU A 152 -20.38 -9.27 -2.19
N ASN A 153 -19.43 -10.02 -1.62
CA ASN A 153 -18.16 -9.51 -1.08
C ASN A 153 -17.02 -9.58 -2.10
N SER A 154 -17.29 -9.93 -3.36
CA SER A 154 -16.29 -9.97 -4.44
C SER A 154 -15.65 -8.60 -4.75
N ARG A 155 -16.29 -7.51 -4.32
CA ARG A 155 -15.76 -6.14 -4.43
C ARG A 155 -14.57 -5.86 -3.51
N TYR A 156 -14.33 -6.69 -2.51
CA TYR A 156 -13.23 -6.51 -1.56
C TYR A 156 -11.97 -7.21 -2.06
N GLY A 157 -10.84 -6.49 -2.03
CA GLY A 157 -9.53 -6.95 -2.46
C GLY A 157 -8.41 -6.50 -1.52
N VAL A 158 -7.21 -6.99 -1.82
CA VAL A 158 -5.96 -6.57 -1.21
C VAL A 158 -5.31 -5.54 -2.12
N HIS A 159 -5.13 -4.34 -1.61
CA HIS A 159 -4.60 -3.19 -2.31
C HIS A 159 -3.49 -2.54 -1.47
N GLY A 160 -2.80 -1.59 -2.07
CA GLY A 160 -1.76 -0.89 -1.34
C GLY A 160 -0.89 -0.01 -2.20
N PHE A 161 0.21 0.42 -1.59
CA PHE A 161 1.16 1.29 -2.23
C PHE A 161 2.53 1.19 -1.57
N VAL A 162 3.54 1.58 -2.34
CA VAL A 162 4.92 1.75 -1.89
C VAL A 162 5.38 3.13 -2.28
N ILE A 163 5.97 3.84 -1.33
CA ILE A 163 6.63 5.13 -1.53
C ILE A 163 8.12 4.89 -1.32
N GLN A 164 8.94 5.18 -2.33
CA GLN A 164 10.39 4.94 -2.29
C GLN A 164 11.12 5.73 -3.38
N PRO A 165 12.43 6.01 -3.24
CA PRO A 165 13.17 6.84 -4.21
C PRO A 165 13.21 6.25 -5.62
N ALA A 166 13.25 4.91 -5.72
CA ALA A 166 13.28 4.19 -6.98
C ALA A 166 11.99 4.33 -7.81
N GLY A 167 10.94 4.91 -7.21
CA GLY A 167 9.64 5.10 -7.83
C GLY A 167 8.53 4.59 -6.92
N ASN A 168 7.49 5.41 -6.79
CA ASN A 168 6.30 5.04 -6.05
C ASN A 168 5.37 4.25 -6.96
N TRP A 169 4.61 3.33 -6.39
CA TRP A 169 3.65 2.53 -7.14
C TRP A 169 2.50 2.05 -6.26
N THR A 170 1.39 1.71 -6.90
CA THR A 170 0.16 1.26 -6.26
C THR A 170 -0.35 -0.02 -6.90
N PHE A 171 -1.25 -0.72 -6.19
CA PHE A 171 -1.95 -1.91 -6.66
C PHE A 171 -3.32 -2.04 -5.99
#